data_AF-A0AAE1JGU7-F1
#
_entry.id   AF-A0AAE1JGU7-F1
#
_cell.length_a   1.000
_cell.length_b   1.000
_cell.length_c   1.000
_cell.angle_alpha   90.00
_cell.angle_beta   90.00
_cell.angle_gamma   90.00
#
_symmetry.space_group_name_H-M   'P 1'
#
loop_
_entity.id
_entity.type
_entity.pdbx_description
1 polymer ?
#
loop_
_entity_poly.entity_id
_entity_poly.type
_entity_poly.pdbx_seq_one_letter_code
_entity_poly.pdbx_strand_id
1 'polypeptide(L)'
;MAERTKRRWKFSLPVSIVFLTIAYIYLSTVFVFIDKWFGLSSSPGIMNAIVFSALAIMCVFNYATAILTDPGRVPSAYMPDIEDAESPIHEIKRKDGDLRYCQKCSHYKPPRTHHCRVCKRCVLRMDHHCIWINNCVGHENYKVFFVFVMYAVITIVYSLVLLVGSLTNDGSKEEDQNGGSYRTYYVISGMLLVPLSITLAVLLGWHIYLVLHNKTTIEYHEGVRALWLAEKGGNIYKHPYDLGPYENLTTVLGPNILCWVWPAANHIGSGLRFQTAHDIAPGTSASK
;
A
#
# COMPACT_ATOMS: atom_id res chain seq x y z
N MET A 1 0.76 27.18 20.60
CA MET A 1 -0.62 27.30 20.10
C MET A 1 -1.06 25.96 19.56
N ALA A 2 -1.95 25.26 20.27
CA ALA A 2 -2.48 23.96 19.87
C ALA A 2 -3.36 24.14 18.62
N GLU A 3 -2.86 23.69 17.47
CA GLU A 3 -3.61 23.72 16.23
C GLU A 3 -4.81 22.76 16.36
N ARG A 4 -6.01 23.35 16.41
CA ARG A 4 -7.29 22.65 16.52
C ARG A 4 -7.35 21.56 15.44
N THR A 5 -7.21 20.31 15.84
CA THR A 5 -7.58 19.13 15.05
C THR A 5 -9.08 19.19 14.76
N LYS A 6 -9.49 19.95 13.74
CA LYS A 6 -10.75 19.68 13.05
C LYS A 6 -10.60 18.27 12.51
N ARG A 7 -11.22 17.29 13.17
CA ARG A 7 -11.39 15.93 12.63
C ARG A 7 -12.06 16.10 11.28
N ARG A 8 -11.29 16.09 10.19
CA ARG A 8 -11.86 15.94 8.85
C ARG A 8 -12.60 14.61 8.89
N TRP A 9 -13.86 14.61 8.48
CA TRP A 9 -14.63 13.39 8.32
C TRP A 9 -13.78 12.39 7.54
N LYS A 10 -13.47 11.25 8.17
CA LYS A 10 -12.62 10.22 7.55
C LYS A 10 -13.36 9.54 6.39
N PHE A 11 -14.69 9.52 6.41
CA PHE A 11 -15.54 9.09 5.31
C PHE A 11 -15.70 10.20 4.29
N SER A 12 -14.84 10.17 3.27
CA SER A 12 -15.01 10.93 2.03
C SER A 12 -15.84 10.13 1.03
N LEU A 13 -16.35 10.79 -0.01
CA LEU A 13 -17.07 10.10 -1.09
C LEU A 13 -16.25 8.94 -1.70
N PRO A 14 -14.94 9.10 -2.02
CA PRO A 14 -14.11 7.97 -2.46
C PRO A 14 -14.04 6.80 -1.47
N VAL A 15 -13.92 7.10 -0.16
CA VAL A 15 -13.86 6.05 0.86
C VAL A 15 -15.17 5.27 0.91
N SER A 16 -16.30 5.96 0.85
CA SER A 16 -17.63 5.34 0.79
C SER A 16 -17.82 4.49 -0.46
N ILE A 17 -17.34 4.96 -1.62
CA ILE A 17 -17.39 4.18 -2.88
C ILE A 17 -16.64 2.85 -2.70
N VAL A 18 -15.42 2.85 -2.15
CA VAL A 18 -14.66 1.61 -1.94
C VAL A 18 -15.39 0.64 -1.01
N PHE A 19 -15.96 1.12 0.10
CA PHE A 19 -16.75 0.25 1.00
C PHE A 19 -17.97 -0.35 0.29
N LEU A 20 -18.70 0.44 -0.50
CA LEU A 20 -19.85 -0.03 -1.27
C LEU A 20 -19.41 -1.03 -2.36
N THR A 21 -18.29 -0.80 -3.02
CA THR A 21 -17.71 -1.74 -3.99
C THR A 21 -17.33 -3.06 -3.33
N ILE A 22 -16.66 -3.04 -2.17
CA ILE A 22 -16.33 -4.28 -1.42
C ILE A 22 -17.61 -5.01 -1.00
N ALA A 23 -18.61 -4.30 -0.49
CA ALA A 23 -19.89 -4.90 -0.10
C ALA A 23 -20.63 -5.52 -1.30
N TYR A 24 -20.69 -4.82 -2.43
CA TYR A 24 -21.29 -5.35 -3.66
C TYR A 24 -20.58 -6.62 -4.13
N ILE A 25 -19.25 -6.59 -4.23
CA ILE A 25 -18.45 -7.76 -4.63
C ILE A 25 -18.69 -8.93 -3.67
N TYR A 26 -18.76 -8.66 -2.37
CA TYR A 26 -19.05 -9.68 -1.38
C TYR A 26 -20.41 -10.34 -1.56
N LEU A 27 -21.46 -9.52 -1.66
CA LEU A 27 -22.83 -10.01 -1.83
C LEU A 27 -22.99 -10.80 -3.13
N SER A 28 -22.48 -10.27 -4.25
CA SER A 28 -22.53 -10.95 -5.55
C SER A 28 -21.75 -12.26 -5.53
N THR A 29 -20.56 -12.29 -4.92
CA THR A 29 -19.74 -13.51 -4.90
C THR A 29 -20.37 -14.60 -4.05
N VAL A 30 -20.80 -14.27 -2.83
CA VAL A 30 -21.36 -15.25 -1.90
C VAL A 30 -22.75 -15.71 -2.33
N PHE A 31 -23.66 -14.80 -2.61
CA PHE A 31 -25.07 -15.15 -2.82
C PHE A 31 -25.43 -15.42 -4.28
N VAL A 32 -24.56 -15.09 -5.24
CA VAL A 32 -24.80 -15.38 -6.67
C VAL A 32 -23.78 -16.38 -7.20
N PHE A 33 -22.49 -16.06 -7.21
CA PHE A 33 -21.50 -16.89 -7.92
C PHE A 33 -21.27 -18.24 -7.26
N ILE A 34 -21.13 -18.26 -5.93
CA ILE A 34 -20.94 -19.52 -5.18
C ILE A 34 -22.21 -20.36 -5.23
N ASP A 35 -23.40 -19.75 -5.06
CA ASP A 35 -24.66 -20.47 -5.11
C ASP A 35 -24.92 -21.10 -6.49
N LYS A 36 -24.71 -20.32 -7.56
CA LYS A 36 -24.95 -20.79 -8.92
C LYS A 36 -23.92 -21.81 -9.37
N TRP A 37 -22.68 -21.76 -8.90
CA TRP A 37 -21.68 -22.75 -9.27
C TRP A 37 -21.76 -24.02 -8.42
N PHE A 38 -21.78 -23.89 -7.10
CA PHE A 38 -21.67 -25.03 -6.17
C PHE A 38 -22.94 -25.29 -5.35
N GLY A 39 -23.85 -24.32 -5.23
CA GLY A 39 -24.97 -24.33 -4.28
C GLY A 39 -24.50 -24.04 -2.86
N LEU A 40 -25.12 -23.07 -2.18
CA LEU A 40 -24.67 -22.63 -0.85
C LEU A 40 -24.77 -23.70 0.24
N SER A 41 -25.68 -24.67 0.07
CA SER A 41 -25.86 -25.78 1.00
C SER A 41 -24.88 -26.94 0.78
N SER A 42 -24.08 -26.91 -0.29
CA SER A 42 -23.09 -27.95 -0.58
C SER A 42 -21.80 -27.71 0.21
N SER A 43 -21.05 -28.78 0.50
CA SER A 43 -19.75 -28.66 1.17
C SER A 43 -18.77 -27.74 0.41
N PRO A 44 -18.61 -27.83 -0.94
CA PRO A 44 -17.80 -26.88 -1.69
C PRO A 44 -18.31 -25.44 -1.61
N GLY A 45 -19.63 -25.22 -1.64
CA GLY A 45 -20.22 -23.89 -1.51
C GLY A 45 -19.91 -23.24 -0.16
N ILE A 46 -20.14 -23.98 0.93
CA ILE A 46 -19.84 -23.54 2.29
C ILE A 46 -18.34 -23.21 2.45
N MET A 47 -17.46 -24.09 1.97
CA MET A 47 -16.02 -23.88 2.05
C MET A 47 -15.58 -22.62 1.31
N ASN A 48 -16.04 -22.42 0.08
CA ASN A 48 -15.74 -21.21 -0.69
C ASN A 48 -16.29 -19.95 0.01
N ALA A 49 -17.50 -20.02 0.58
CA ALA A 49 -18.07 -18.89 1.31
C ALA A 49 -17.23 -18.53 2.54
N ILE A 50 -16.81 -19.52 3.34
CA ILE A 50 -15.95 -19.29 4.52
C ILE A 50 -14.61 -18.66 4.12
N VAL A 51 -13.94 -19.22 3.12
CA VAL A 51 -12.63 -18.71 2.66
C VAL A 51 -12.77 -17.29 2.11
N PHE A 52 -13.78 -17.05 1.28
CA PHE A 52 -14.02 -15.74 0.68
C PHE A 52 -14.39 -14.70 1.75
N SER A 53 -15.23 -15.06 2.72
CA SER A 53 -15.57 -14.19 3.86
C SER A 53 -14.35 -13.85 4.70
N ALA A 54 -13.46 -14.82 4.97
CA ALA A 54 -12.23 -14.55 5.70
C ALA A 54 -11.33 -13.56 4.96
N LEU A 55 -11.14 -13.73 3.64
CA LEU A 55 -10.37 -12.81 2.80
C LEU A 55 -11.00 -11.40 2.77
N ALA A 56 -12.33 -11.31 2.63
CA ALA A 56 -13.05 -10.04 2.62
C ALA A 56 -12.95 -9.31 3.97
N ILE A 57 -13.05 -10.04 5.09
CA ILE A 57 -12.86 -9.48 6.44
C ILE A 57 -11.44 -8.92 6.59
N MET A 58 -10.41 -9.65 6.16
CA MET A 58 -9.03 -9.19 6.20
C MET A 58 -8.80 -7.96 5.32
N CYS A 59 -9.41 -7.94 4.12
CA CYS A 59 -9.36 -6.79 3.22
C CYS A 59 -9.97 -5.54 3.87
N VAL A 60 -11.20 -5.66 4.41
CA VAL A 60 -11.90 -4.57 5.09
C VAL A 60 -11.15 -4.10 6.34
N PHE A 61 -10.60 -5.02 7.14
CA PHE A 61 -9.83 -4.69 8.31
C PHE A 61 -8.58 -3.88 7.96
N ASN A 62 -7.78 -4.32 6.99
CA ASN A 62 -6.59 -3.58 6.55
C ASN A 62 -6.95 -2.22 5.93
N TYR A 63 -8.03 -2.16 5.14
CA TYR A 63 -8.51 -0.92 4.56
C TYR A 63 -8.91 0.09 5.64
N ALA A 64 -9.68 -0.35 6.64
CA ALA A 64 -10.05 0.47 7.79
C ALA A 64 -8.80 0.93 8.57
N THR A 65 -7.85 0.04 8.83
CA THR A 65 -6.59 0.40 9.51
C THR A 65 -5.79 1.41 8.69
N ALA A 66 -5.69 1.29 7.36
CA ALA A 66 -5.00 2.27 6.51
C ALA A 66 -5.65 3.68 6.55
N ILE A 67 -6.98 3.75 6.65
CA ILE A 67 -7.73 5.01 6.86
C ILE A 67 -7.49 5.58 8.26
N LEU A 68 -7.45 4.70 9.27
CA LEU A 68 -7.48 5.12 10.67
C LEU A 68 -6.11 5.48 11.23
N THR A 69 -5.06 4.79 10.80
CA THR A 69 -3.68 4.95 11.28
C THR A 69 -3.06 6.25 10.76
N ASP A 70 -2.39 7.00 11.64
CA ASP A 70 -1.63 8.17 11.22
C ASP A 70 -0.46 7.71 10.33
N PRO A 71 -0.17 8.34 9.18
CA PRO A 71 0.93 7.94 8.30
C PRO A 71 2.34 8.29 8.83
N GLY A 72 2.44 8.92 10.00
CA GLY A 72 3.69 9.33 10.63
C GLY A 72 3.87 10.83 10.64
N ARG A 73 4.27 11.38 11.79
CA ARG A 73 4.46 12.81 12.03
C ARG A 73 5.91 13.12 12.35
N VAL A 74 6.38 14.26 11.85
CA VAL A 74 7.65 14.82 12.30
C VAL A 74 7.46 15.37 13.72
N PRO A 75 8.26 14.92 14.70
CA PRO A 75 8.25 15.51 16.04
C PRO A 75 8.60 16.99 15.99
N SER A 76 7.93 17.84 16.77
CA SER A 76 8.21 19.28 16.81
C SER A 76 9.63 19.61 17.30
N ALA A 77 10.21 18.72 18.10
CA ALA A 77 11.58 18.83 18.61
C ALA A 77 12.62 18.24 17.64
N TYR A 78 12.22 17.77 16.45
CA TYR A 78 13.17 17.23 15.49
C TYR A 78 14.14 18.33 15.04
N MET A 79 15.41 18.11 15.36
CA MET A 79 16.53 18.91 14.91
C MET A 79 17.54 17.96 14.25
N PRO A 80 17.99 18.24 13.01
CA PRO A 80 19.02 17.42 12.40
C PRO A 80 20.30 17.52 13.22
N ASP A 81 20.90 16.38 13.53
CA ASP A 81 22.23 16.34 14.10
C ASP A 81 23.24 16.54 12.96
N ILE A 82 23.90 17.69 12.95
CA ILE A 82 24.85 18.08 11.88
C ILE A 82 26.27 17.60 12.22
N GLU A 83 26.52 17.29 13.49
CA GLU A 83 27.82 16.84 14.00
C GLU A 83 27.93 15.31 13.96
N ASP A 84 26.81 14.61 13.77
CA ASP A 84 26.77 13.16 13.56
C ASP A 84 27.41 12.77 12.22
N ALA A 85 28.67 12.33 12.30
CA ALA A 85 29.46 11.85 11.16
C ALA A 85 28.89 10.57 10.52
N GLU A 86 27.99 9.84 11.22
CA GLU A 86 27.30 8.66 10.69
C GLU A 86 26.03 9.03 9.92
N SER A 87 25.55 10.28 9.99
CA SER A 87 24.42 10.73 9.18
C SER A 87 24.91 11.19 7.80
N PRO A 88 24.51 10.54 6.69
CA PRO A 88 25.00 10.94 5.38
C PRO A 88 24.50 12.37 5.04
N ILE A 89 25.45 13.26 4.75
CA ILE A 89 25.25 14.69 4.45
C ILE A 89 24.14 14.91 3.40
N HIS A 90 23.98 13.98 2.45
CA HIS A 90 22.98 14.03 1.36
C HIS A 90 21.52 13.80 1.81
N GLU A 91 21.28 13.26 3.00
CA GLU A 91 19.93 13.02 3.50
C GLU A 91 19.31 14.28 4.11
N ILE A 92 20.17 15.11 4.71
CA ILE A 92 19.76 16.29 5.45
C ILE A 92 19.91 17.54 4.58
N LYS A 93 20.89 17.61 3.68
CA LYS A 93 21.19 18.81 2.89
C LYS A 93 20.67 18.73 1.45
N ARG A 94 20.18 19.86 0.93
CA ARG A 94 19.91 20.08 -0.49
C ARG A 94 21.23 20.11 -1.26
N LYS A 95 21.14 20.11 -2.60
CA LYS A 95 22.31 20.23 -3.49
C LYS A 95 23.19 21.45 -3.19
N ASP A 96 22.60 22.49 -2.61
CA ASP A 96 23.27 23.75 -2.27
C ASP A 96 23.92 23.72 -0.86
N GLY A 97 23.83 22.60 -0.14
CA GLY A 97 24.39 22.44 1.22
C GLY A 97 23.44 22.78 2.37
N ASP A 98 22.25 23.32 2.08
CA ASP A 98 21.27 23.72 3.09
C ASP A 98 20.42 22.57 3.62
N LEU A 99 20.16 22.55 4.92
CA LEU A 99 19.27 21.56 5.55
C LEU A 99 17.85 21.60 4.92
N ARG A 100 17.21 20.45 4.75
CA ARG A 100 15.86 20.32 4.22
C ARG A 100 14.86 20.93 5.19
N TYR A 101 14.46 22.17 4.96
CA TYR A 101 13.45 22.84 5.78
C TYR A 101 12.06 22.87 5.13
N CYS A 102 11.00 22.74 5.92
CA CYS A 102 9.62 22.95 5.47
C CYS A 102 9.13 24.34 5.88
N GLN A 103 9.08 25.28 4.95
CA GLN A 103 8.58 26.64 5.22
C GLN A 103 7.12 26.68 5.69
N LYS A 104 6.28 25.72 5.26
CA LYS A 104 4.86 25.68 5.62
C LYS A 104 4.60 25.15 7.03
N CYS A 105 5.48 24.29 7.53
CA CYS A 105 5.33 23.69 8.86
C CYS A 105 6.35 24.25 9.87
N SER A 106 7.26 25.11 9.41
CA SER A 106 8.30 25.75 10.21
C SER A 106 9.16 24.79 11.03
N HIS A 107 9.61 23.70 10.39
CA HIS A 107 10.54 22.74 11.00
C HIS A 107 11.42 22.06 9.94
N TYR A 108 12.53 21.46 10.38
CA TYR A 108 13.39 20.63 9.53
C TYR A 108 12.70 19.31 9.16
N LYS A 109 13.00 18.82 7.97
CA LYS A 109 12.47 17.55 7.45
C LYS A 109 13.49 16.46 7.72
N PRO A 110 13.11 15.37 8.41
CA PRO A 110 13.89 14.15 8.41
C PRO A 110 14.10 13.59 7.00
N PRO A 111 15.04 12.66 6.83
CA PRO A 111 15.20 11.92 5.58
C PRO A 111 13.85 11.35 5.11
N ARG A 112 13.67 11.26 3.78
CA ARG A 112 12.46 10.68 3.13
C ARG A 112 11.13 11.39 3.48
N THR A 113 11.17 12.55 4.14
CA THR A 113 9.98 13.29 4.58
C THR A 113 9.54 14.34 3.56
N HIS A 114 8.24 14.34 3.24
CA HIS A 114 7.65 15.31 2.31
C HIS A 114 6.42 15.99 2.91
N HIS A 115 6.15 17.23 2.47
CA HIS A 115 4.99 17.99 2.91
C HIS A 115 3.80 17.66 2.00
N CYS A 116 2.77 17.03 2.57
CA CYS A 116 1.54 16.79 1.84
C CYS A 116 0.64 18.03 1.89
N ARG A 117 0.35 18.60 0.72
CA ARG A 117 -0.53 19.78 0.60
C ARG A 117 -1.97 19.49 1.04
N VAL A 118 -2.44 18.25 0.84
CA VAL A 118 -3.81 17.85 1.23
C VAL A 118 -3.91 17.64 2.73
N CYS A 119 -2.96 16.93 3.34
CA CYS A 119 -2.90 16.73 4.79
C CYS A 119 -2.42 17.97 5.56
N LYS A 120 -1.83 18.95 4.86
CA LYS A 120 -1.25 20.20 5.39
C LYS A 120 -0.17 19.98 6.46
N ARG A 121 0.61 18.91 6.31
CA ARG A 121 1.71 18.58 7.24
C ARG A 121 2.81 17.78 6.55
N CYS A 122 3.97 17.74 7.18
CA CYS A 122 5.03 16.79 6.81
C CYS A 122 4.65 15.38 7.26
N VAL A 123 4.92 14.40 6.38
CA VAL A 123 4.67 12.98 6.60
C VAL A 123 6.02 12.25 6.48
N LEU A 124 6.35 11.46 7.51
CA LEU A 124 7.57 10.64 7.53
C LEU A 124 7.50 9.56 6.44
N ARG A 125 8.61 9.31 5.75
CA ARG A 125 8.71 8.36 4.62
C ARG A 125 7.49 8.42 3.70
N MET A 126 7.12 9.63 3.28
CA MET A 126 5.88 9.84 2.54
C MET A 126 5.96 9.12 1.20
N ASP A 127 4.98 8.27 0.93
CA ASP A 127 4.83 7.63 -0.38
C ASP A 127 3.93 8.47 -1.29
N HIS A 128 2.68 8.63 -0.90
CA HIS A 128 1.73 9.47 -1.62
C HIS A 128 0.56 9.90 -0.73
N HIS A 129 -0.29 10.78 -1.25
CA HIS A 129 -1.60 11.03 -0.68
C HIS A 129 -2.63 10.21 -1.47
N CYS A 130 -3.30 9.27 -0.81
CA CYS A 130 -4.25 8.38 -1.45
C CYS A 130 -5.67 8.88 -1.19
N ILE A 131 -6.34 9.30 -2.28
CA ILE A 131 -7.73 9.77 -2.22
C ILE A 131 -8.69 8.67 -1.78
N TRP A 132 -8.38 7.41 -2.11
CA TRP A 132 -9.24 6.25 -1.85
C TRP A 132 -9.29 5.88 -0.38
N ILE A 133 -8.23 6.13 0.40
CA ILE A 133 -8.23 5.97 1.87
C ILE A 133 -8.40 7.30 2.60
N ASN A 134 -8.53 8.42 1.87
CA ASN A 134 -8.59 9.78 2.43
C ASN A 134 -7.47 10.09 3.44
N ASN A 135 -6.28 9.53 3.20
CA ASN A 135 -5.13 9.59 4.09
C ASN A 135 -3.84 9.57 3.28
N CYS A 136 -2.75 10.03 3.88
CA CYS A 136 -1.43 9.77 3.30
C CYS A 136 -1.04 8.30 3.55
N VAL A 137 -0.21 7.77 2.66
CA VAL A 137 0.56 6.56 2.89
C VAL A 137 1.99 7.00 3.22
N GLY A 138 2.48 6.62 4.39
CA GLY A 138 3.77 7.02 4.93
C GLY A 138 4.33 5.96 5.87
N HIS A 139 5.35 6.33 6.65
CA HIS A 139 6.13 5.41 7.49
C HIS A 139 5.27 4.50 8.37
N GLU A 140 4.30 5.07 9.09
CA GLU A 140 3.55 4.33 10.12
C GLU A 140 2.40 3.49 9.58
N ASN A 141 1.97 3.68 8.32
CA ASN A 141 0.85 2.97 7.72
C ASN A 141 1.15 2.31 6.35
N TYR A 142 2.38 2.37 5.85
CA TYR A 142 2.73 1.78 4.57
C TYR A 142 2.46 0.26 4.53
N LYS A 143 2.86 -0.48 5.57
CA LYS A 143 2.65 -1.93 5.65
C LYS A 143 1.17 -2.30 5.53
N VAL A 144 0.30 -1.65 6.31
CA VAL A 144 -1.14 -1.96 6.29
C VAL A 144 -1.78 -1.57 4.95
N PHE A 145 -1.32 -0.49 4.31
CA PHE A 145 -1.74 -0.14 2.94
C PHE A 145 -1.32 -1.23 1.93
N PHE A 146 -0.06 -1.68 1.99
CA PHE A 146 0.45 -2.73 1.11
C PHE A 146 -0.32 -4.04 1.27
N VAL A 147 -0.55 -4.46 2.52
CA VAL A 147 -1.32 -5.68 2.84
C VAL A 147 -2.78 -5.54 2.43
N PHE A 148 -3.40 -4.37 2.59
CA PHE A 148 -4.73 -4.07 2.05
C PHE A 148 -4.79 -4.32 0.54
N VAL A 149 -3.88 -3.72 -0.25
CA VAL A 149 -3.87 -3.88 -1.71
C VAL A 149 -3.68 -5.35 -2.10
N MET A 150 -2.83 -6.08 -1.38
CA MET A 150 -2.62 -7.52 -1.58
C MET A 150 -3.91 -8.32 -1.37
N TYR A 151 -4.60 -8.15 -0.24
CA TYR A 151 -5.88 -8.82 0.03
C TYR A 151 -6.97 -8.40 -0.96
N ALA A 152 -6.99 -7.14 -1.40
CA ALA A 152 -7.94 -6.67 -2.40
C ALA A 152 -7.75 -7.39 -3.75
N VAL A 153 -6.50 -7.52 -4.23
CA VAL A 153 -6.19 -8.27 -5.46
C VAL A 153 -6.58 -9.75 -5.31
N ILE A 154 -6.19 -10.40 -4.22
CA ILE A 154 -6.52 -11.81 -3.97
C ILE A 154 -8.05 -12.02 -3.99
N THR A 155 -8.80 -11.16 -3.27
CA THR A 155 -10.26 -11.26 -3.17
C THR A 155 -10.93 -11.05 -4.53
N ILE A 156 -10.46 -10.07 -5.32
CA ILE A 156 -11.06 -9.75 -6.63
C ILE A 156 -10.73 -10.83 -7.66
N VAL A 157 -9.50 -11.36 -7.67
CA VAL A 157 -9.13 -12.48 -8.55
C VAL A 157 -9.92 -13.74 -8.19
N TYR A 158 -10.09 -14.05 -6.89
CA TYR A 158 -10.94 -15.15 -6.45
C TYR A 158 -12.38 -14.94 -6.94
N SER A 159 -12.97 -13.77 -6.70
CA SER A 159 -14.32 -13.43 -7.16
C SER A 159 -14.47 -13.58 -8.68
N LEU A 160 -13.45 -13.18 -9.46
CA LEU A 160 -13.44 -13.34 -10.92
C LEU A 160 -13.42 -14.82 -11.35
N VAL A 161 -12.65 -15.68 -10.66
CA VAL A 161 -12.66 -17.13 -10.91
C VAL A 161 -14.04 -17.72 -10.62
N LEU A 162 -14.65 -17.34 -9.50
CA LEU A 162 -16.00 -17.78 -9.13
C LEU A 162 -17.05 -17.29 -10.13
N LEU A 163 -16.93 -16.05 -10.61
CA LEU A 163 -17.78 -15.49 -11.66
C LEU A 163 -17.69 -16.32 -12.95
N VAL A 164 -16.48 -16.59 -13.44
CA VAL A 164 -16.26 -17.38 -14.67
C VAL A 164 -16.82 -18.80 -14.51
N GLY A 165 -16.53 -19.46 -13.39
CA GLY A 165 -17.05 -20.80 -13.13
C GLY A 165 -18.58 -20.84 -13.05
N SER A 166 -19.18 -19.87 -12.36
CA SER A 166 -20.63 -19.69 -12.30
C SER A 166 -21.26 -19.52 -13.68
N LEU A 167 -20.65 -18.71 -14.57
CA LEU A 167 -21.10 -18.53 -15.95
C LEU A 167 -21.03 -19.83 -16.76
N THR A 168 -19.97 -20.61 -16.61
CA THR A 168 -19.83 -21.90 -17.32
C THR A 168 -20.86 -22.94 -16.86
N ASN A 169 -21.27 -22.90 -15.58
CA ASN A 169 -22.28 -23.79 -15.04
C ASN A 169 -23.71 -23.37 -15.43
N ASP A 170 -24.00 -22.06 -15.41
CA ASP A 170 -25.33 -21.50 -15.76
C ASP A 170 -25.63 -21.69 -17.25
N GLY A 171 -24.62 -21.56 -18.14
CA GLY A 171 -24.77 -21.85 -19.58
C GLY A 171 -25.14 -23.30 -19.92
N SER A 172 -25.09 -24.22 -18.95
CA SER A 172 -25.48 -25.62 -19.10
C SER A 172 -26.91 -25.94 -18.64
N LYS A 173 -27.62 -24.98 -18.02
CA LYS A 173 -28.98 -25.16 -17.49
C LYS A 173 -29.91 -24.11 -18.10
N GLU A 174 -30.76 -24.51 -19.04
CA GLU A 174 -31.70 -23.60 -19.72
C GLU A 174 -32.73 -22.95 -18.77
N GLU A 175 -32.95 -21.65 -19.06
CA GLU A 175 -33.95 -20.66 -18.65
C GLU A 175 -34.90 -20.97 -17.48
N ASP A 176 -34.50 -20.49 -16.30
CA ASP A 176 -35.40 -20.18 -15.20
C ASP A 176 -36.01 -18.78 -15.38
N GLN A 177 -37.24 -18.54 -14.91
CA GLN A 177 -37.97 -17.26 -15.08
C GLN A 177 -37.26 -16.03 -14.47
N ASN A 178 -36.23 -16.26 -13.63
CA ASN A 178 -35.34 -15.23 -13.08
C ASN A 178 -34.08 -14.93 -13.93
N GLY A 179 -33.89 -15.57 -15.10
CA GLY A 179 -32.67 -15.48 -15.90
C GLY A 179 -32.26 -14.05 -16.31
N GLY A 180 -33.22 -13.16 -16.56
CA GLY A 180 -32.96 -11.76 -16.89
C GLY A 180 -32.32 -10.95 -15.74
N SER A 181 -32.69 -11.26 -14.49
CA SER A 181 -32.13 -10.61 -13.30
C SER A 181 -30.67 -11.00 -13.09
N TYR A 182 -30.36 -12.30 -13.13
CA TYR A 182 -28.99 -12.82 -12.95
C TYR A 182 -28.04 -12.40 -14.09
N ARG A 183 -28.52 -12.38 -15.33
CA ARG A 183 -27.72 -11.87 -16.46
C ARG A 183 -27.25 -10.44 -16.23
N THR A 184 -28.11 -9.59 -15.68
CA THR A 184 -27.76 -8.21 -15.33
C THR A 184 -26.67 -8.16 -14.25
N TYR A 185 -26.78 -8.98 -13.19
CA TYR A 185 -25.75 -9.08 -12.15
C TYR A 185 -24.39 -9.53 -12.71
N TYR A 186 -24.35 -10.53 -13.60
CA TYR A 186 -23.12 -10.99 -14.22
C TYR A 186 -22.46 -9.92 -15.09
N VAL A 187 -23.23 -9.20 -15.90
CA VAL A 187 -22.70 -8.11 -16.74
C VAL A 187 -22.12 -7.00 -15.88
N ILE A 188 -22.86 -6.51 -14.88
CA ILE A 188 -22.38 -5.45 -13.98
C ILE A 188 -21.12 -5.92 -13.24
N SER A 189 -21.12 -7.15 -12.74
CA SER A 189 -19.98 -7.71 -12.01
C SER A 189 -18.76 -7.89 -12.91
N GLY A 190 -18.92 -8.33 -14.16
CA GLY A 190 -17.84 -8.43 -15.13
C GLY A 190 -17.25 -7.06 -15.48
N MET A 191 -18.11 -6.07 -15.74
CA MET A 191 -17.71 -4.68 -16.01
C MET A 191 -16.98 -4.03 -14.83
N LEU A 192 -17.24 -4.48 -13.60
CA LEU A 192 -16.57 -3.99 -12.40
C LEU A 192 -15.27 -4.76 -12.10
N LEU A 193 -15.35 -6.10 -12.01
CA LEU A 193 -14.26 -6.95 -11.52
C LEU A 193 -13.08 -6.99 -12.49
N VAL A 194 -13.31 -7.06 -13.80
CA VAL A 194 -12.23 -7.15 -14.80
C VAL A 194 -11.30 -5.92 -14.75
N PRO A 195 -11.78 -4.68 -14.97
CA PRO A 195 -10.89 -3.52 -14.92
C PRO A 195 -10.33 -3.26 -13.53
N LEU A 196 -11.09 -3.54 -12.46
CA LEU A 196 -10.60 -3.38 -11.10
C LEU A 196 -9.47 -4.36 -10.78
N SER A 197 -9.57 -5.62 -11.25
CA SER A 197 -8.52 -6.63 -11.09
C SER A 197 -7.22 -6.21 -11.76
N ILE A 198 -7.29 -5.73 -13.01
CA ILE A 198 -6.13 -5.25 -13.77
C ILE A 198 -5.50 -4.06 -13.06
N THR A 199 -6.32 -3.07 -12.68
CA THR A 199 -5.85 -1.84 -12.05
C THR A 199 -5.14 -2.12 -10.72
N LEU A 200 -5.74 -2.94 -9.86
CA LEU A 200 -5.15 -3.26 -8.56
C LEU A 200 -3.96 -4.21 -8.68
N ALA A 201 -3.94 -5.12 -9.65
CA ALA A 201 -2.78 -5.98 -9.92
C ALA A 201 -1.56 -5.15 -10.36
N VAL A 202 -1.77 -4.16 -11.25
CA VAL A 202 -0.71 -3.21 -11.65
C VAL A 202 -0.23 -2.40 -10.45
N LEU A 203 -1.15 -1.89 -9.63
CA LEU A 203 -0.80 -1.16 -8.39
C LEU A 203 0.01 -2.03 -7.42
N LEU A 204 -0.39 -3.30 -7.22
CA LEU A 204 0.33 -4.23 -6.36
C LEU A 204 1.73 -4.52 -6.91
N GLY A 205 1.85 -4.80 -8.22
CA GLY A 205 3.13 -5.02 -8.88
C GLY A 205 4.07 -3.82 -8.75
N TRP A 206 3.53 -2.61 -8.90
CA TRP A 206 4.27 -1.36 -8.67
C TRP A 206 4.82 -1.26 -7.23
N HIS A 207 3.97 -1.50 -6.23
CA HIS A 207 4.42 -1.42 -4.84
C HIS A 207 5.36 -2.58 -4.45
N ILE A 208 5.23 -3.77 -5.05
CA ILE A 208 6.22 -4.85 -4.90
C ILE A 208 7.57 -4.37 -5.41
N TYR A 209 7.63 -3.79 -6.62
CA TYR A 209 8.87 -3.22 -7.17
C TYR A 209 9.48 -2.17 -6.23
N LEU A 210 8.67 -1.25 -5.70
CA LEU A 210 9.12 -0.21 -4.78
C LEU A 210 9.70 -0.79 -3.48
N VAL A 211 9.02 -1.77 -2.88
CA VAL A 211 9.48 -2.42 -1.65
C VAL A 211 10.79 -3.17 -1.89
N LEU A 212 10.91 -3.90 -3.01
CA LEU A 212 12.13 -4.65 -3.35
C LEU A 212 13.36 -3.76 -3.54
N HIS A 213 13.18 -2.48 -3.88
CA HIS A 213 14.26 -1.50 -4.05
C HIS A 213 14.29 -0.43 -2.94
N ASN A 214 13.50 -0.61 -1.87
CA ASN A 214 13.33 0.33 -0.77
C ASN A 214 13.11 1.80 -1.19
N LYS A 215 12.27 1.99 -2.21
CA LYS A 215 11.88 3.31 -2.73
C LYS A 215 10.47 3.65 -2.28
N THR A 216 10.20 4.92 -2.04
CA THR A 216 8.84 5.47 -2.13
C THR A 216 8.53 5.85 -3.58
N THR A 217 7.24 6.07 -3.89
CA THR A 217 6.80 6.59 -5.19
C THR A 217 7.47 7.95 -5.49
N ILE A 218 7.61 8.82 -4.47
CA ILE A 218 8.30 10.10 -4.62
C ILE A 218 9.79 9.89 -4.95
N GLU A 219 10.46 9.01 -4.20
CA GLU A 219 11.88 8.70 -4.41
C GLU A 219 12.14 8.05 -5.76
N TYR A 220 11.22 7.24 -6.28
CA TYR A 220 11.32 6.74 -7.64
C TYR A 220 11.38 7.88 -8.66
N HIS A 221 10.45 8.84 -8.60
CA HIS A 221 10.42 9.96 -9.54
C HIS A 221 11.61 10.91 -9.36
N GLU A 222 12.04 11.17 -8.13
CA GLU A 222 13.26 11.94 -7.84
C GLU A 222 14.51 11.18 -8.34
N GLY A 223 14.51 9.85 -8.22
CA GLY A 223 15.56 8.93 -8.64
C GLY A 223 15.72 8.83 -10.15
N VAL A 224 14.65 8.89 -10.95
CA VAL A 224 14.74 8.95 -12.42
C VAL A 224 15.60 10.13 -12.87
N ARG A 225 15.44 11.30 -12.21
CA ARG A 225 16.27 12.47 -12.48
C ARG A 225 17.71 12.27 -12.02
N ALA A 226 17.92 11.62 -10.88
CA ALA A 226 19.25 11.33 -10.36
C ALA A 226 20.02 10.37 -11.28
N LEU A 227 19.35 9.31 -11.77
CA LEU A 227 19.89 8.36 -12.73
C LEU A 227 20.32 9.06 -14.03
N TRP A 228 19.46 9.89 -14.61
CA TRP A 228 19.78 10.65 -15.82
C TRP A 228 21.01 11.57 -15.64
N LEU A 229 21.16 12.18 -14.47
CA LEU A 229 22.34 13.00 -14.15
C LEU A 229 23.60 12.14 -13.97
N ALA A 230 23.48 10.99 -13.31
CA ALA A 230 24.59 10.06 -13.10
C ALA A 230 25.11 9.51 -14.44
N GLU A 231 24.20 9.11 -15.33
CA GLU A 231 24.52 8.60 -16.67
C GLU A 231 25.28 9.65 -17.50
N LYS A 232 24.84 10.91 -17.48
CA LYS A 232 25.58 12.02 -18.12
C LYS A 232 26.97 12.25 -17.53
N GLY A 233 27.17 11.92 -16.27
CA GLY A 233 28.46 11.99 -15.59
C GLY A 233 29.29 10.71 -15.67
N GLY A 234 28.85 9.68 -16.42
CA GLY A 234 29.54 8.39 -16.52
C GLY A 234 29.46 7.51 -15.26
N ASN A 235 28.52 7.80 -14.35
CA ASN A 235 28.34 7.09 -13.09
C ASN A 235 27.08 6.21 -13.09
N ILE A 236 27.13 5.11 -12.37
CA ILE A 236 25.96 4.25 -12.12
C ILE A 236 25.24 4.75 -10.87
N TYR A 237 23.95 5.07 -11.01
CA TYR A 237 23.12 5.47 -9.87
C TYR A 237 22.64 4.23 -9.10
N LYS A 238 22.98 4.16 -7.82
CA LYS A 238 22.39 3.22 -6.87
C LYS A 238 21.56 3.99 -5.85
N HIS A 239 20.35 3.52 -5.58
CA HIS A 239 19.48 4.15 -4.59
C HIS A 239 20.06 3.92 -3.17
N PRO A 240 20.28 4.96 -2.35
CA PRO A 240 21.00 4.83 -1.09
C PRO A 240 20.37 3.86 -0.08
N TYR A 241 19.04 3.76 -0.08
CA TYR A 241 18.29 2.88 0.82
C TYR A 241 18.16 1.44 0.33
N ASP A 242 18.65 1.13 -0.88
CA ASP A 242 18.57 -0.20 -1.45
C ASP A 242 19.72 -1.09 -0.91
N LEU A 243 19.38 -1.91 0.09
CA LEU A 243 20.32 -2.76 0.82
C LEU A 243 20.34 -4.21 0.31
N GLY A 244 19.44 -4.55 -0.60
CA GLY A 244 19.19 -5.93 -1.03
C GLY A 244 17.71 -6.31 -0.85
N PRO A 245 17.14 -7.19 -1.70
CA PRO A 245 15.71 -7.50 -1.67
C PRO A 245 15.20 -7.99 -0.31
N TYR A 246 15.97 -8.82 0.40
CA TYR A 246 15.57 -9.39 1.68
C TYR A 246 15.58 -8.33 2.80
N GLU A 247 16.64 -7.55 2.89
CA GLU A 247 16.80 -6.43 3.82
C GLU A 247 15.71 -5.38 3.56
N ASN A 248 15.46 -5.06 2.29
CA ASN A 248 14.43 -4.11 1.90
C ASN A 248 13.02 -4.60 2.30
N LEU A 249 12.71 -5.89 2.09
CA LEU A 249 11.44 -6.49 2.52
C LEU A 249 11.29 -6.46 4.04
N THR A 250 12.33 -6.87 4.78
CA THR A 250 12.28 -6.92 6.25
C THR A 250 12.13 -5.52 6.86
N THR A 251 12.74 -4.47 6.30
CA THR A 251 12.56 -3.08 6.76
C THR A 251 11.12 -2.57 6.61
N VAL A 252 10.34 -3.13 5.68
CA VAL A 252 8.96 -2.71 5.40
C VAL A 252 7.93 -3.61 6.08
N LEU A 253 8.10 -4.93 5.96
CA LEU A 253 7.12 -5.93 6.37
C LEU A 253 7.37 -6.51 7.76
N GLY A 254 8.54 -6.30 8.34
CA GLY A 254 8.93 -6.88 9.63
C GLY A 254 10.00 -7.97 9.49
N PRO A 255 10.73 -8.27 10.58
CA PRO A 255 11.70 -9.36 10.60
C PRO A 255 11.04 -10.75 10.55
N ASN A 256 9.80 -10.87 11.01
CA ASN A 256 9.07 -12.14 11.02
C ASN A 256 8.22 -12.30 9.75
N ILE A 257 8.65 -13.20 8.86
CA ILE A 257 7.99 -13.52 7.59
C ILE A 257 6.54 -13.99 7.78
N LEU A 258 6.25 -14.73 8.86
CA LEU A 258 4.91 -15.22 9.16
C LEU A 258 3.92 -14.07 9.45
N CYS A 259 4.44 -12.91 9.84
CA CYS A 259 3.64 -11.71 10.13
C CYS A 259 3.58 -10.73 8.94
N TRP A 260 4.12 -11.06 7.77
CA TRP A 260 4.14 -10.16 6.61
C TRP A 260 2.74 -9.87 6.09
N VAL A 261 1.90 -10.90 6.03
CA VAL A 261 0.48 -10.79 5.63
C VAL A 261 -0.44 -10.44 6.79
N TRP A 262 0.08 -10.44 8.03
CA TRP A 262 -0.72 -10.11 9.19
C TRP A 262 -0.92 -8.60 9.33
N PRO A 263 -2.14 -8.13 9.62
CA PRO A 263 -2.48 -6.72 9.60
C PRO A 263 -2.07 -6.00 10.90
N ALA A 264 -0.81 -6.11 11.27
CA ALA A 264 -0.24 -5.32 12.35
C ALA A 264 0.37 -4.04 11.77
N ALA A 265 0.03 -2.89 12.36
CA ALA A 265 0.61 -1.58 12.05
C ALA A 265 2.05 -1.40 12.57
N ASN A 266 2.70 -2.48 12.97
CA ASN A 266 4.06 -2.45 13.48
C ASN A 266 5.01 -2.12 12.33
N HIS A 267 5.44 -0.87 12.28
CA HIS A 267 6.52 -0.37 11.43
C HIS A 267 7.84 -0.50 12.20
N ILE A 268 8.96 -0.62 11.47
CA ILE A 268 10.29 -0.69 12.08
C ILE A 268 10.89 0.70 12.15
N GLY A 269 11.43 1.05 13.32
CA GLY A 269 12.15 2.30 13.54
C GLY A 269 11.23 3.54 13.62
N SER A 270 11.81 4.67 14.03
CA SER A 270 11.07 5.92 14.26
C SER A 270 10.65 6.66 12.99
N GLY A 271 11.19 6.27 11.83
CA GLY A 271 11.03 7.00 10.57
C GLY A 271 11.83 8.30 10.49
N LEU A 272 12.69 8.56 11.49
CA LEU A 272 13.57 9.73 11.56
C LEU A 272 14.98 9.43 11.03
N ARG A 273 15.37 8.16 11.02
CA ARG A 273 16.63 7.64 10.47
C ARG A 273 16.34 6.35 9.71
N PHE A 274 17.09 6.11 8.64
CA PHE A 274 17.00 4.90 7.84
C PHE A 274 18.43 4.46 7.52
N GLN A 275 18.67 3.15 7.56
CA GLN A 275 19.96 2.62 7.17
C GLN A 275 20.19 2.82 5.67
N THR A 276 21.40 3.19 5.31
CA THR A 276 21.85 3.38 3.93
C THR A 276 22.99 2.43 3.57
N ALA A 277 23.23 2.28 2.27
CA ALA A 277 24.38 1.54 1.77
C ALA A 277 25.73 2.18 2.16
N HIS A 278 25.74 3.43 2.61
CA HIS A 278 26.96 4.10 3.09
C HIS A 278 27.32 3.69 4.52
N ASP A 279 26.33 3.32 5.33
CA ASP A 279 26.53 2.86 6.71
C ASP A 279 27.20 1.46 6.74
N ILE A 280 27.08 0.72 5.63
CA ILE A 280 27.70 -0.59 5.41
C ILE A 280 29.09 -0.38 4.76
N ALA A 281 30.02 0.27 5.45
CA ALA A 281 31.41 0.37 4.98
C ALA A 281 32.10 -1.03 5.01
N PRO A 282 33.06 -1.31 4.11
CA PRO A 282 33.61 -2.65 3.87
C PRO A 282 34.58 -3.06 4.99
N GLY A 283 34.08 -3.65 6.07
CA GLY A 283 34.92 -4.06 7.22
C GLY A 283 34.53 -5.38 7.89
N THR A 284 33.32 -5.88 7.69
CA THR A 284 32.86 -7.14 8.30
C THR A 284 32.48 -8.14 7.22
N SER A 285 33.49 -8.60 6.48
CA SER A 285 33.43 -9.96 5.98
C SER A 285 33.37 -10.88 7.21
N ALA A 286 32.18 -11.41 7.49
CA ALA A 286 32.02 -12.49 8.44
C ALA A 286 32.94 -13.63 7.98
N SER A 287 33.90 -14.00 8.82
CA SER A 287 34.60 -15.26 8.65
C SER A 287 33.57 -16.38 8.72
N LYS A 288 33.46 -17.14 7.63
CA LYS A 288 33.00 -18.54 7.49
C LYS A 288 31.90 -19.03 8.41
#